data_AF-A0A920SSV6-F1
#
_entry.id   AF-A0A920SSV6-F1
#
_cell.length_a   1.000
_cell.length_b   1.000
_cell.length_c   1.000
_cell.angle_alpha   90.00
_cell.angle_beta   90.00
_cell.angle_gamma   90.00
#
_symmetry.space_group_name_H-M   'P 1'
#
loop_
_entity.id
_entity.type
_entity.pdbx_description
1 polymer ?
#
loop_
_entity_poly.entity_id
_entity_poly.type
_entity_poly.pdbx_seq_one_letter_code
_entity_poly.pdbx_strand_id
1 'polypeptide(L)'
;MTRIIAVTNQKGGVGKTTTTVNLGASLARMRRRVLLIDLDPQANATVGCGVERDALAGTVYQVLLGQAAISETIVTVSPGLDLLPAEHDLAGAQAELGPVAARGQ
;
A
#
# COMPACT_ATOMS: atom_id res chain seq x y z
N MET A 1 18.85 3.63 -8.05
CA MET A 1 17.99 2.43 -8.10
C MET A 1 17.06 2.42 -6.90
N THR A 2 15.82 1.97 -7.09
CA THR A 2 14.82 1.81 -6.02
C THR A 2 14.87 0.39 -5.48
N ARG A 3 14.80 0.22 -4.15
CA ARG A 3 14.75 -1.09 -3.49
C ARG A 3 13.29 -1.41 -3.15
N ILE A 4 12.80 -2.56 -3.62
CA ILE A 4 11.45 -3.05 -3.31
C ILE A 4 11.58 -4.14 -2.24
N ILE A 5 10.79 -4.00 -1.16
CA ILE A 5 10.76 -4.95 -0.03
C ILE A 5 9.31 -5.37 0.17
N ALA A 6 9.02 -6.66 -0.02
CA ALA A 6 7.70 -7.22 0.25
C ALA A 6 7.70 -7.92 1.61
N VAL A 7 6.75 -7.55 2.47
CA VAL A 7 6.53 -8.20 3.78
C VAL A 7 5.33 -9.12 3.65
N THR A 8 5.58 -10.42 3.53
CA THR A 8 4.55 -11.44 3.27
C THR A 8 4.62 -12.59 4.27
N ASN A 9 3.46 -13.13 4.61
CA ASN A 9 3.26 -14.32 5.42
C ASN A 9 1.79 -14.74 5.32
N GLN A 10 1.52 -16.02 5.04
CA GLN A 10 0.16 -16.56 4.92
C GLN A 10 -0.65 -16.54 6.22
N LYS A 11 0.00 -16.49 7.40
CA LYS A 11 -0.69 -16.47 8.68
C LYS A 11 -1.14 -15.05 9.07
N GLY A 12 -2.38 -14.93 9.54
CA GLY A 12 -2.91 -13.69 10.14
C GLY A 12 -2.26 -13.38 11.49
N GLY A 13 -2.18 -12.09 11.85
CA GLY A 13 -1.73 -11.67 13.19
C GLY A 13 -0.23 -11.86 13.50
N VAL A 14 0.61 -12.09 12.49
CA VAL A 14 2.07 -12.32 12.67
C VAL A 14 2.93 -11.04 12.59
N GLY A 15 2.31 -9.86 12.66
CA GLY A 15 3.03 -8.59 12.68
C GLY A 15 3.49 -8.05 11.31
N LYS A 16 2.92 -8.51 10.19
CA LYS A 16 3.23 -7.99 8.84
C LYS A 16 3.07 -6.48 8.77
N THR A 17 1.85 -5.99 9.02
CA THR A 17 1.51 -4.57 9.00
C THR A 17 2.38 -3.76 9.95
N THR A 18 2.52 -4.25 11.20
CA THR A 18 3.37 -3.62 12.22
C THR A 18 4.80 -3.46 11.73
N THR A 19 5.35 -4.51 11.11
CA THR A 19 6.71 -4.50 10.54
C THR A 19 6.79 -3.51 9.38
N THR A 20 5.84 -3.54 8.43
CA THR A 20 5.82 -2.66 7.26
C THR A 20 5.80 -1.18 7.66
N VAL A 21 4.87 -0.79 8.54
CA VAL A 21 4.70 0.62 8.98
C VAL A 21 5.95 1.09 9.73
N ASN A 22 6.43 0.31 10.71
CA ASN A 22 7.58 0.72 11.52
C ASN A 22 8.89 0.70 10.73
N LEU A 23 9.08 -0.25 9.80
CA LEU A 23 10.23 -0.27 8.90
C LEU A 23 10.23 0.96 7.99
N GLY A 24 9.08 1.29 7.39
CA GLY A 24 8.94 2.48 6.55
C GLY A 24 9.25 3.77 7.31
N ALA A 25 8.66 3.95 8.49
CA ALA A 25 8.94 5.09 9.35
C ALA A 25 10.41 5.18 9.78
N SER A 26 11.02 4.05 10.12
CA SER A 26 12.45 4.00 10.51
C SER A 26 13.36 4.39 9.35
N LEU A 27 13.08 3.89 8.13
CA LEU A 27 13.83 4.25 6.93
C LEU A 27 13.68 5.74 6.59
N ALA A 28 12.47 6.29 6.72
CA ALA A 28 12.22 7.73 6.52
C ALA A 28 13.02 8.58 7.53
N ARG A 29 13.04 8.19 8.81
CA ARG A 29 13.88 8.82 9.85
C ARG A 29 15.38 8.76 9.54
N MET A 30 15.83 7.75 8.80
CA MET A 30 17.19 7.63 8.28
C MET A 30 17.41 8.43 6.98
N ARG A 31 16.53 9.39 6.67
CA ARG A 31 16.57 10.25 5.47
C ARG A 31 16.48 9.47 4.15
N ARG A 32 15.81 8.31 4.16
CA ARG A 32 15.42 7.62 2.92
C ARG A 32 14.06 8.12 2.47
N ARG A 33 13.85 8.20 1.15
CA ARG A 33 12.51 8.39 0.59
C ARG A 33 11.83 7.03 0.51
N VAL A 34 10.67 6.91 1.13
CA VAL A 34 9.94 5.66 1.26
C VAL A 34 8.53 5.85 0.73
N LEU A 35 8.09 4.93 -0.11
CA LEU A 35 6.69 4.73 -0.45
C LEU A 35 6.23 3.42 0.19
N LEU A 36 5.32 3.51 1.15
CA LEU A 36 4.60 2.35 1.69
C LEU A 36 3.43 2.05 0.76
N ILE A 37 3.23 0.79 0.40
CA ILE A 37 2.08 0.36 -0.41
C ILE A 37 1.27 -0.61 0.45
N ASP A 38 0.02 -0.24 0.75
CA ASP A 38 -0.91 -1.14 1.42
C ASP A 38 -1.60 -2.00 0.35
N LEU A 39 -1.50 -3.33 0.47
CA LEU A 39 -2.12 -4.30 -0.45
C LEU A 39 -3.07 -5.25 0.28
N ASP A 40 -3.41 -4.94 1.53
CA ASP A 40 -4.37 -5.73 2.32
C ASP A 40 -5.74 -5.05 2.25
N PRO A 41 -6.82 -5.72 1.82
CA PRO A 41 -8.17 -5.16 1.82
C PRO A 41 -8.63 -4.67 3.21
N GLN A 42 -8.02 -5.16 4.29
CA GLN A 42 -8.31 -4.64 5.64
C GLN A 42 -7.75 -3.24 5.88
N ALA A 43 -6.86 -2.76 5.02
CA ALA A 43 -6.22 -1.44 5.04
C ALA A 43 -5.58 -1.08 6.40
N ASN A 44 -5.04 -2.09 7.09
CA ASN A 44 -4.46 -1.92 8.41
C ASN A 44 -3.19 -1.06 8.38
N ALA A 45 -2.42 -1.06 7.27
CA ALA A 45 -1.24 -0.20 7.17
C ALA A 45 -1.65 1.26 6.95
N THR A 46 -2.68 1.49 6.15
CA THR A 46 -3.28 2.79 5.90
C THR A 46 -3.74 3.45 7.20
N VAL A 47 -4.57 2.75 7.99
CA VAL A 47 -5.01 3.22 9.31
C VAL A 47 -3.84 3.32 10.29
N GLY A 48 -2.92 2.35 10.27
CA GLY A 48 -1.72 2.37 11.12
C GLY A 48 -0.76 3.55 10.84
N CYS A 49 -0.86 4.16 9.66
CA CYS A 49 -0.17 5.40 9.30
C CYS A 49 -0.95 6.68 9.69
N GLY A 50 -2.14 6.55 10.27
CA GLY A 50 -3.00 7.69 10.66
C GLY A 50 -3.76 8.31 9.50
N VAL A 51 -3.91 7.60 8.38
CA VAL A 51 -4.69 8.06 7.22
C VAL A 51 -6.11 7.50 7.30
N GLU A 52 -7.08 8.41 7.34
CA GLU A 52 -8.51 8.09 7.35
C GLU A 52 -9.00 7.74 5.94
N ARG A 53 -9.82 6.69 5.83
CA ARG A 53 -10.28 6.14 4.53
C ARG A 53 -11.21 7.10 3.79
N ASP A 54 -12.07 7.80 4.52
CA ASP A 54 -13.09 8.68 3.95
C ASP A 54 -12.50 9.94 3.28
N ALA A 55 -11.22 10.24 3.54
CA ALA A 55 -10.51 11.37 2.97
C ALA A 55 -9.70 11.03 1.71
N LEU A 56 -9.75 9.77 1.24
CA LEU A 56 -8.94 9.30 0.12
C LEU A 56 -9.56 9.66 -1.23
N ALA A 57 -8.79 10.32 -2.09
CA ALA A 57 -9.18 10.59 -3.48
C ALA A 57 -9.12 9.33 -4.38
N GLY A 58 -8.45 8.29 -3.91
CA GLY A 58 -8.35 6.98 -4.55
C GLY A 58 -7.45 6.06 -3.73
N THR A 59 -7.39 4.79 -4.10
CA THR A 59 -6.54 3.79 -3.45
C THR A 59 -5.78 2.95 -4.46
N VAL A 60 -4.94 2.05 -3.97
CA VAL A 60 -4.25 1.04 -4.79
C VAL A 60 -5.23 0.25 -5.67
N TYR A 61 -6.50 0.14 -5.27
CA TYR A 61 -7.52 -0.52 -6.05
C TYR A 61 -7.72 0.13 -7.43
N GLN A 62 -8.03 1.42 -7.47
CA GLN A 62 -8.23 2.15 -8.73
C GLN A 62 -6.94 2.20 -9.56
N VAL A 63 -5.77 2.25 -8.91
CA VAL A 63 -4.48 2.18 -9.61
C VAL A 63 -4.31 0.83 -10.32
N LEU A 64 -4.61 -0.29 -9.65
CA LEU A 64 -4.50 -1.62 -10.24
C LEU A 64 -5.50 -1.86 -11.36
N LEU A 65 -6.67 -1.24 -11.31
CA LEU A 65 -7.66 -1.25 -12.39
C LEU A 65 -7.32 -0.30 -13.55
N GLY A 66 -6.26 0.50 -13.44
CA GLY A 66 -5.91 1.51 -14.44
C GLY A 66 -6.87 2.71 -14.49
N GLN A 67 -7.63 2.92 -13.42
CA GLN A 67 -8.65 3.97 -13.28
C GLN A 67 -8.11 5.25 -12.62
N ALA A 68 -6.94 5.18 -11.99
CA ALA A 68 -6.27 6.33 -11.37
C ALA A 68 -4.76 6.27 -11.60
N ALA A 69 -4.12 7.44 -11.76
CA ALA A 69 -2.67 7.51 -11.80
C ALA A 69 -2.10 7.38 -10.39
N ILE A 70 -1.07 6.53 -10.22
CA ILE A 70 -0.44 6.29 -8.90
C ILE A 70 0.00 7.60 -8.21
N SER A 71 0.47 8.59 -8.97
CA SER A 71 0.92 9.88 -8.45
C SER A 71 -0.19 10.74 -7.86
N GLU A 72 -1.44 10.52 -8.26
CA GLU A 72 -2.61 11.26 -7.76
C GLU A 72 -3.22 10.57 -6.53
N THR A 73 -2.83 9.33 -6.28
CA THR A 73 -3.34 8.48 -5.19
C THR A 73 -2.45 8.48 -3.96
N ILE A 74 -1.19 8.88 -4.12
CA ILE A 74 -0.22 8.89 -3.02
C ILE A 74 -0.57 9.98 -1.99
N VAL A 75 -0.54 9.60 -0.72
CA VAL A 75 -0.73 10.48 0.42
C VAL A 75 0.59 10.60 1.18
N THR A 76 1.03 11.83 1.45
CA THR A 76 2.18 12.06 2.32
C THR A 76 1.79 11.87 3.78
N VAL A 77 2.42 10.91 4.46
CA VAL A 77 2.17 10.60 5.87
C VAL A 77 3.05 11.46 6.78
N SER A 78 4.33 11.60 6.43
CA SER A 78 5.30 12.42 7.16
C SER A 78 6.51 12.72 6.27
N PRO A 79 7.43 13.62 6.66
CA PRO A 79 8.60 13.93 5.84
C PRO A 79 9.41 12.69 5.45
N GLY A 80 9.46 12.39 4.15
CA GLY A 80 10.19 11.24 3.59
C GLY A 80 9.42 9.91 3.59
N LEU A 81 8.17 9.90 4.09
CA LEU A 81 7.28 8.74 4.05
C LEU A 81 5.97 9.09 3.36
N ASP A 82 5.78 8.48 2.20
CA ASP A 82 4.56 8.51 1.42
C ASP A 82 3.84 7.15 1.51
N LEU A 83 2.53 7.16 1.26
CA LEU A 83 1.66 6.00 1.30
C LEU A 83 0.82 5.92 0.03
N LEU A 84 0.79 4.75 -0.61
CA LEU A 84 -0.29 4.35 -1.51
C LEU A 84 -1.30 3.54 -0.69
N PRO A 85 -2.47 4.11 -0.36
CA PRO A 85 -3.40 3.52 0.60
C PRO A 85 -4.22 2.39 -0.01
N ALA A 86 -4.87 1.61 0.85
CA ALA A 86 -5.85 0.59 0.47
C ALA A 86 -7.23 0.89 1.05
N GLU A 87 -8.25 0.22 0.51
CA GLU A 87 -9.62 0.20 1.03
C GLU A 87 -10.21 -1.21 0.96
N HIS A 88 -11.42 -1.38 1.51
CA HIS A 88 -12.09 -2.66 1.62
C HIS A 88 -12.40 -3.32 0.27
N ASP A 89 -12.66 -2.52 -0.76
CA ASP A 89 -12.98 -2.99 -2.11
C ASP A 89 -11.78 -3.63 -2.84
N LEU A 90 -10.58 -3.59 -2.26
CA LEU A 90 -9.43 -4.31 -2.79
C LEU A 90 -9.65 -5.84 -2.85
N ALA A 91 -10.57 -6.39 -2.05
CA ALA A 91 -10.98 -7.78 -2.18
C ALA A 91 -11.64 -8.08 -3.54
N GLY A 92 -12.38 -7.12 -4.11
CA GLY A 92 -12.95 -7.19 -5.45
C GLY A 92 -11.87 -7.22 -6.53
N ALA A 93 -10.82 -6.41 -6.36
CA ALA A 93 -9.64 -6.43 -7.24
C ALA A 93 -9.02 -7.82 -7.35
N GLN A 94 -8.95 -8.58 -6.27
CA GLN A 94 -8.35 -9.91 -6.33
C GLN A 94 -9.17 -10.90 -7.18
N ALA A 95 -10.49 -10.70 -7.27
CA ALA A 95 -11.36 -11.46 -8.16
C ALA A 95 -11.26 -10.97 -9.61
N GLU A 96 -11.19 -9.65 -9.82
CA GLU A 96 -11.15 -9.01 -11.15
C GLU A 96 -9.78 -9.07 -11.83
N LEU A 97 -8.69 -9.00 -11.05
CA LEU A 97 -7.30 -9.06 -11.49
C LEU A 97 -6.75 -10.50 -11.56
N GLY A 98 -7.53 -11.49 -11.14
CA GLY A 98 -7.24 -12.90 -11.35
C GLY A 98 -7.01 -13.21 -12.84
N PRO A 99 -6.33 -14.32 -13.17
CA PRO A 99 -5.04 -14.33 -13.85
C PRO A 99 -4.89 -13.36 -15.06
N VAL A 100 -4.95 -12.05 -14.82
CA VAL A 100 -4.46 -11.04 -15.76
C VAL A 100 -2.94 -10.86 -15.56
N ALA A 101 -2.43 -11.10 -14.35
CA ALA A 101 -1.01 -11.12 -14.03
C ALA A 101 -0.18 -12.24 -14.73
N ALA A 102 -0.84 -13.18 -15.42
CA ALA A 102 -0.19 -14.24 -16.20
C ALA A 102 0.03 -13.88 -17.68
N ARG A 103 -0.49 -12.74 -18.17
CA ARG A 103 -0.30 -12.29 -19.56
C ARG A 103 0.75 -11.20 -19.66
N GLY A 104 1.99 -11.62 -19.43
CA GLY A 104 3.19 -10.97 -19.95
C GLY A 104 3.92 -11.96 -20.86
N GLN A 105 3.30 -12.30 -22.00
CA GLN A 105 3.96 -12.76 -23.22
C GLN A 105 3.64 -11.75 -24.31
#